data_AF-A0A359B0S6-F1
#
_entry.id   AF-A0A359B0S6-F1
#
_cell.length_a   1.000
_cell.length_b   1.000
_cell.length_c   1.000
_cell.angle_alpha   90.00
_cell.angle_beta   90.00
_cell.angle_gamma   90.00
#
_symmetry.space_group_name_H-M   'P 1'
#
loop_
_entity.id
_entity.type
_entity.pdbx_description
1 polymer ?
#
loop_
_entity_poly.entity_id
_entity_poly.type
_entity_poly.pdbx_seq_one_letter_code
_entity_poly.pdbx_strand_id
1 'polypeptide(L)'
;VMILAFLLAAGQTQQTAVPNNGWLKGAVSLFSLALLSVTVYQAFCEREWHTIAHRSLRGQTGEMLPRYKSLYPHLRKNELFLYNYAAELNVSGHYTESLQVAHECEKRWADYDLQMLMADDCLQSQPYGKTETHLKQAAAMCPVKFMPLYRLAEFYKTTGRNGEARKIAQIITDKKIKIPSPIINSIKNKMQNLLNEPDSVNDSPQRITSDKTTTSYFSWQEHLLKDRPPRALLPT
;
A
#
# COMPACT_ATOMS: atom_id res chain seq x y z
N VAL A 1 2.43 -7.28 -31.68
CA VAL A 1 1.92 -7.78 -32.99
C VAL A 1 2.23 -6.81 -34.13
N MET A 2 1.98 -5.51 -33.99
CA MET A 2 2.25 -4.49 -35.03
C MET A 2 3.72 -4.38 -35.48
N ILE A 3 4.69 -4.52 -34.56
CA ILE A 3 6.13 -4.44 -34.90
C ILE A 3 6.60 -5.68 -35.69
N LEU A 4 6.03 -6.85 -35.39
CA LEU A 4 6.32 -8.10 -36.10
C LEU A 4 5.76 -8.04 -37.54
N ALA A 5 4.58 -7.44 -37.72
CA ALA A 5 3.97 -7.24 -39.02
C ALA A 5 4.73 -6.22 -39.89
N PHE A 6 5.23 -5.14 -39.29
CA PHE A 6 6.01 -4.12 -40.01
C PHE A 6 7.37 -4.66 -40.48
N LEU A 7 8.02 -5.51 -39.67
CA LEU A 7 9.27 -6.18 -40.04
C LEU A 7 9.07 -7.24 -41.13
N LEU A 8 7.91 -7.90 -41.18
CA LEU A 8 7.55 -8.85 -42.23
C LEU A 8 7.19 -8.17 -43.56
N ALA A 9 6.55 -6.99 -43.51
CA ALA A 9 6.16 -6.23 -44.70
C ALA A 9 7.34 -5.49 -45.36
N ALA A 10 8.34 -5.06 -44.58
CA ALA A 10 9.53 -4.38 -45.10
C ALA A 10 10.61 -5.35 -45.66
N GLY A 11 10.44 -6.66 -45.52
CA GLY A 11 11.45 -7.68 -45.80
C GLY A 11 11.43 -8.31 -47.19
N GLN A 12 10.61 -7.82 -48.13
CA GLN A 12 10.54 -8.38 -49.50
C GLN A 12 11.47 -7.68 -50.50
N THR A 13 12.77 -7.56 -50.21
CA THR A 13 13.85 -7.48 -51.22
C THR A 13 15.22 -7.39 -50.54
N GLN A 14 15.58 -8.45 -49.81
CA GLN A 14 16.99 -8.81 -49.67
C GLN A 14 17.05 -10.27 -49.24
N GLN A 15 17.35 -11.17 -50.19
CA GLN A 15 17.94 -12.46 -49.87
C GLN A 15 19.32 -12.18 -49.27
N THR A 16 19.36 -11.83 -47.98
CA THR A 16 20.59 -11.95 -47.23
C THR A 16 20.81 -13.44 -47.04
N ALA A 17 21.80 -14.00 -47.74
CA ALA A 17 22.38 -15.26 -47.35
C ALA A 17 22.85 -15.08 -45.91
N VAL A 18 22.02 -15.47 -44.94
CA VAL A 18 22.40 -15.45 -43.52
C VAL A 18 23.57 -16.44 -43.43
N PRO A 19 24.81 -15.98 -43.17
CA PRO A 19 25.94 -16.89 -43.08
C PRO A 19 25.61 -17.95 -42.03
N ASN A 20 25.86 -19.22 -42.34
CA ASN A 20 25.62 -20.34 -41.43
C ASN A 20 26.64 -20.34 -40.28
N ASN A 21 26.65 -19.28 -39.48
CA ASN A 21 27.51 -19.10 -38.32
C ASN A 21 26.91 -19.88 -37.15
N GLY A 22 27.29 -21.15 -37.04
CA GLY A 22 26.89 -22.04 -35.94
C GLY A 22 27.16 -21.43 -34.56
N TRP A 23 28.21 -20.61 -34.43
CA TRP A 23 28.50 -19.86 -33.21
C TRP A 23 27.41 -18.83 -32.85
N LEU A 24 26.90 -18.07 -33.82
CA LEU A 24 25.83 -17.10 -33.59
C LEU A 24 24.54 -17.82 -33.18
N LYS A 25 24.22 -18.94 -33.84
CA LYS A 25 23.06 -19.78 -33.49
C LYS A 25 23.17 -20.35 -32.06
N GLY A 26 24.36 -20.82 -31.69
CA GLY A 26 24.65 -21.28 -30.33
C GLY A 26 24.50 -20.17 -29.29
N ALA A 27 25.04 -18.98 -29.55
CA ALA A 27 24.93 -17.82 -28.67
C ALA A 27 23.48 -17.38 -28.47
N VAL A 28 22.70 -17.30 -29.56
CA VAL A 28 21.26 -16.97 -29.49
C VAL A 28 20.50 -18.03 -28.69
N SER A 29 20.77 -19.32 -28.93
CA SER A 29 20.12 -20.42 -28.19
C SER A 29 20.41 -20.38 -26.69
N LEU A 30 21.66 -20.12 -26.30
CA LEU A 30 22.05 -19.98 -24.89
C LEU A 30 21.37 -18.77 -24.24
N PHE A 31 21.31 -17.63 -24.94
CA PHE A 31 20.63 -16.43 -24.44
C PHE A 31 19.12 -16.68 -24.27
N SER A 32 18.47 -17.33 -25.24
CA SER A 32 17.06 -17.72 -25.14
C SER A 32 16.81 -18.65 -23.95
N LEU A 33 17.67 -19.65 -23.73
CA LEU A 33 17.55 -20.56 -22.59
C LEU A 33 17.72 -19.83 -21.24
N ALA A 34 18.67 -18.90 -21.16
CA ALA A 34 18.87 -18.07 -19.97
C ALA A 34 17.63 -17.21 -19.67
N LEU A 35 17.06 -16.55 -20.69
CA LEU A 35 15.83 -15.78 -20.53
C LEU A 35 14.66 -16.65 -20.05
N LEU A 36 14.47 -17.84 -20.65
CA LEU A 36 13.44 -18.79 -20.23
C LEU A 36 13.65 -19.26 -18.78
N SER A 37 14.90 -19.53 -18.39
CA SER A 37 15.20 -19.92 -17.01
C SER A 37 14.84 -18.80 -16.02
N VAL A 38 15.11 -17.54 -16.36
CA VAL A 38 14.77 -16.39 -15.53
C VAL A 38 13.25 -16.22 -15.41
N THR A 39 12.51 -16.35 -16.50
CA THR A 39 11.04 -16.21 -16.48
C THR A 39 10.36 -17.34 -15.71
N VAL A 40 10.83 -18.59 -15.87
CA VAL A 40 10.34 -19.74 -15.09
C VAL A 40 10.61 -19.54 -13.60
N TYR A 41 11.81 -19.07 -13.26
CA TYR A 41 12.15 -18.80 -11.86
C TYR A 41 11.30 -17.66 -11.27
N GLN A 42 11.06 -16.59 -12.03
CA GLN A 42 10.18 -15.50 -11.59
C GLN A 42 8.74 -16.00 -11.38
N ALA A 43 8.20 -16.79 -12.31
CA ALA A 43 6.87 -17.39 -12.18
C ALA A 43 6.75 -18.30 -10.94
N PHE A 44 7.82 -19.02 -10.60
CA PHE A 44 7.87 -19.80 -9.36
C PHE A 44 7.78 -18.90 -8.13
N CYS A 45 8.57 -17.82 -8.06
CA CYS A 45 8.50 -16.87 -6.95
C CYS A 45 7.12 -16.21 -6.82
N GLU A 46 6.49 -15.81 -7.94
CA GLU A 46 5.16 -15.20 -7.94
C GLU A 46 4.08 -16.19 -7.49
N ARG A 47 4.18 -17.46 -7.87
CA ARG A 47 3.27 -18.52 -7.40
C ARG A 47 3.40 -18.80 -5.90
N GLU A 48 4.64 -18.86 -5.40
CA GLU A 48 4.90 -18.99 -3.97
C GLU A 48 4.33 -17.79 -3.21
N TRP A 49 4.56 -16.58 -3.72
CA TRP A 49 3.99 -15.36 -3.14
C TRP A 49 2.45 -15.41 -3.08
N HIS A 50 1.78 -15.75 -4.18
CA HIS A 50 0.32 -15.90 -4.20
C HIS A 50 -0.17 -16.89 -3.12
N THR A 51 0.56 -18.00 -2.94
CA THR A 51 0.22 -19.01 -1.94
C THR A 51 0.35 -18.49 -0.51
N ILE A 52 1.46 -17.81 -0.18
CA ILE A 52 1.68 -17.29 1.18
C ILE A 52 0.76 -16.10 1.49
N ALA A 53 0.43 -15.29 0.49
CA ALA A 53 -0.47 -14.15 0.64
C ALA A 53 -1.91 -14.59 0.93
N HIS A 54 -2.39 -15.66 0.29
CA HIS A 54 -3.67 -16.27 0.64
C HIS A 54 -3.69 -16.89 2.04
N ARG A 55 -2.58 -17.44 2.52
CA ARG A 55 -2.46 -17.95 3.90
C ARG A 55 -2.45 -16.81 4.91
N SER A 56 -1.74 -15.73 4.61
CA SER A 56 -1.75 -14.48 5.38
C SER A 56 -3.18 -13.97 5.58
N LEU A 57 -3.94 -13.87 4.48
CA LEU A 57 -5.36 -13.47 4.52
C LEU A 57 -6.25 -14.34 5.40
N ARG A 58 -5.87 -15.60 5.65
CA ARG A 58 -6.58 -16.52 6.54
C ARG A 58 -6.11 -16.41 8.00
N GLY A 59 -5.36 -15.36 8.34
CA GLY A 59 -4.86 -15.10 9.68
C GLY A 59 -3.51 -15.73 10.01
N GLN A 60 -2.81 -16.31 9.02
CA GLN A 60 -1.50 -16.95 9.23
C GLN A 60 -0.31 -15.99 9.01
N THR A 61 -0.52 -14.68 9.13
CA THR A 61 0.49 -13.67 8.74
C THR A 61 1.85 -13.91 9.41
N GLY A 62 1.89 -14.11 10.73
CA GLY A 62 3.15 -14.34 11.46
C GLY A 62 3.94 -15.55 10.95
N GLU A 63 3.25 -16.63 10.57
CA GLU A 63 3.89 -17.82 9.99
C GLU A 63 4.43 -17.57 8.57
N MET A 64 3.81 -16.64 7.83
CA MET A 64 4.15 -16.36 6.44
C MET A 64 5.27 -15.32 6.29
N LEU A 65 5.50 -14.45 7.28
CA LEU A 65 6.54 -13.40 7.22
C LEU A 65 7.94 -13.91 6.85
N PRO A 66 8.46 -15.02 7.42
CA PRO A 66 9.76 -15.55 7.00
C PRO A 66 9.81 -15.92 5.50
N ARG A 67 8.68 -16.39 4.94
CA ARG A 67 8.58 -16.70 3.51
C ARG A 67 8.56 -15.43 2.67
N TYR A 68 7.84 -14.39 3.07
CA TYR A 68 7.92 -13.10 2.41
C TYR A 68 9.35 -12.56 2.38
N LYS A 69 10.05 -12.59 3.53
CA LYS A 69 11.44 -12.17 3.63
C LYS A 69 12.35 -12.96 2.69
N SER A 70 12.13 -14.26 2.54
CA SER A 70 12.89 -15.11 1.60
C SER A 70 12.62 -14.76 0.12
N LEU A 71 11.40 -14.31 -0.22
CA LEU A 71 11.04 -13.91 -1.58
C LEU A 71 11.50 -12.49 -1.92
N TYR A 72 11.77 -11.66 -0.90
CA TYR A 72 12.13 -10.25 -1.07
C TYR A 72 13.26 -9.99 -2.07
N PRO A 73 14.43 -10.68 -2.03
CA PRO A 73 15.51 -10.43 -2.99
C PRO A 73 15.11 -10.66 -4.45
N HIS A 74 14.14 -11.55 -4.66
CA HIS A 74 13.68 -11.98 -5.98
C HIS A 74 12.52 -11.12 -6.50
N LEU A 75 11.65 -10.66 -5.60
CA LEU A 75 10.43 -9.90 -5.95
C LEU A 75 10.49 -8.41 -5.57
N ARG A 76 11.61 -7.88 -5.05
CA ARG A 76 11.77 -6.45 -4.69
C ARG A 76 11.58 -5.44 -5.82
N LYS A 77 11.42 -5.89 -7.07
CA LYS A 77 11.09 -5.01 -8.21
C LYS A 77 9.60 -4.98 -8.53
N ASN A 78 8.81 -5.87 -7.92
CA ASN A 78 7.37 -5.97 -8.08
C ASN A 78 6.69 -5.14 -6.97
N GLU A 79 6.08 -4.03 -7.35
CA GLU A 79 5.39 -3.09 -6.46
C GLU A 79 4.22 -3.72 -5.70
N LEU A 80 3.49 -4.67 -6.32
CA LEU A 80 2.37 -5.34 -5.67
C LEU A 80 2.88 -6.26 -4.55
N PHE A 81 4.01 -6.95 -4.79
CA PHE A 81 4.69 -7.74 -3.77
C PHE A 81 5.19 -6.86 -2.63
N LEU A 82 5.87 -5.74 -2.94
CA LEU A 82 6.36 -4.82 -1.93
C LEU A 82 5.22 -4.25 -1.07
N TYR A 83 4.13 -3.80 -1.69
CA TYR A 83 2.95 -3.33 -0.97
C TYR A 83 2.37 -4.40 -0.04
N ASN A 84 2.20 -5.61 -0.54
CA ASN A 84 1.64 -6.69 0.27
C ASN A 84 2.59 -7.07 1.41
N TYR A 85 3.89 -7.20 1.16
CA TYR A 85 4.86 -7.51 2.21
C TYR A 85 4.87 -6.42 3.31
N ALA A 86 4.86 -5.14 2.93
CA ALA A 86 4.72 -4.04 3.88
C ALA A 86 3.42 -4.16 4.69
N ALA A 87 2.28 -4.40 4.03
CA ALA A 87 1.00 -4.57 4.73
C ALA A 87 1.02 -5.74 5.74
N GLU A 88 1.61 -6.88 5.40
CA GLU A 88 1.73 -8.02 6.33
C GLU A 88 2.66 -7.73 7.51
N LEU A 89 3.73 -6.93 7.29
CA LEU A 89 4.60 -6.45 8.35
C LEU A 89 3.85 -5.50 9.30
N ASN A 90 3.07 -4.55 8.76
CA ASN A 90 2.21 -3.64 9.54
C ASN A 90 1.19 -4.41 10.39
N VAL A 91 0.48 -5.37 9.80
CA VAL A 91 -0.47 -6.24 10.52
C VAL A 91 0.20 -6.99 11.67
N SER A 92 1.46 -7.38 11.48
CA SER A 92 2.25 -8.08 12.50
C SER A 92 3.00 -7.15 13.47
N GLY A 93 2.75 -5.83 13.43
CA GLY A 93 3.38 -4.86 14.32
C GLY A 93 4.83 -4.48 13.98
N HIS A 94 5.36 -4.90 12.83
CA HIS A 94 6.73 -4.61 12.38
C HIS A 94 6.77 -3.27 11.62
N TYR A 95 6.28 -2.19 12.24
CA TYR A 95 6.00 -0.91 11.58
C TYR A 95 7.23 -0.26 10.93
N THR A 96 8.39 -0.31 11.58
CA THR A 96 9.64 0.24 11.01
C THR A 96 10.07 -0.51 9.75
N GLU A 97 9.97 -1.85 9.74
CA GLU A 97 10.30 -2.67 8.56
C GLU A 97 9.27 -2.48 7.46
N SER A 98 7.98 -2.42 7.83
CA SER A 98 6.88 -2.08 6.91
C SER A 98 7.15 -0.76 6.19
N LEU A 99 7.49 0.31 6.93
CA LEU A 99 7.76 1.62 6.36
C LEU A 99 8.97 1.61 5.41
N GLN A 100 10.01 0.82 5.70
CA GLN A 100 11.16 0.65 4.81
C GLN A 100 10.76 0.00 3.49
N VAL A 101 10.01 -1.10 3.54
CA VAL A 101 9.50 -1.80 2.35
C VAL A 101 8.51 -0.89 1.57
N ALA A 102 7.64 -0.16 2.27
CA ALA A 102 6.71 0.77 1.68
C ALA A 102 7.41 1.92 0.95
N HIS A 103 8.52 2.46 1.49
CA HIS A 103 9.35 3.44 0.77
C HIS A 103 10.02 2.87 -0.47
N GLU A 104 10.39 1.60 -0.50
CA GLU A 104 10.85 0.96 -1.74
C GLU A 104 9.73 0.83 -2.78
N CYS A 105 8.51 0.51 -2.33
CA CYS A 105 7.33 0.47 -3.18
C CYS A 105 7.01 1.85 -3.79
N GLU A 106 7.03 2.90 -2.96
CA GLU A 106 6.67 4.28 -3.34
C GLU A 106 7.53 4.83 -4.49
N LYS A 107 8.79 4.40 -4.59
CA LYS A 107 9.71 4.78 -5.69
C LYS A 107 9.20 4.35 -7.07
N ARG A 108 8.30 3.37 -7.14
CA ARG A 108 7.79 2.77 -8.38
C ARG A 108 6.29 2.95 -8.52
N TRP A 109 5.56 2.93 -7.42
CA TRP A 109 4.11 2.95 -7.41
C TRP A 109 3.57 3.88 -6.34
N ALA A 110 3.16 5.08 -6.76
CA ALA A 110 2.49 6.04 -5.91
C ALA A 110 0.99 5.73 -5.87
N ASP A 111 0.54 5.03 -4.81
CA ASP A 111 -0.86 4.64 -4.64
C ASP A 111 -1.48 5.16 -3.34
N TYR A 112 -2.79 5.39 -3.39
CA TYR A 112 -3.58 5.82 -2.23
C TYR A 112 -3.47 4.85 -1.04
N ASP A 113 -3.59 3.53 -1.29
CA ASP A 113 -3.60 2.55 -0.21
C ASP A 113 -2.18 2.42 0.40
N LEU A 114 -1.13 2.64 -0.41
CA LEU A 114 0.25 2.72 0.08
C LEU A 114 0.46 3.93 1.00
N GLN A 115 -0.08 5.11 0.65
CA GLN A 115 0.00 6.30 1.52
C GLN A 115 -0.76 6.08 2.85
N MET A 116 -1.90 5.40 2.81
CA MET A 116 -2.63 5.04 4.03
C MET A 116 -1.85 4.06 4.92
N LEU A 117 -1.15 3.09 4.32
CA LEU A 117 -0.27 2.16 5.03
C LEU A 117 0.91 2.90 5.70
N MET A 118 1.61 3.76 4.95
CA MET A 118 2.73 4.54 5.48
C MET A 118 2.31 5.51 6.58
N ALA A 119 1.12 6.10 6.48
CA ALA A 119 0.54 6.91 7.55
C ALA A 119 0.34 6.10 8.85
N ASP A 120 -0.16 4.87 8.73
CA ASP A 120 -0.35 3.96 9.86
C ASP A 120 0.98 3.57 10.48
N ASP A 121 1.96 3.14 9.67
CA ASP A 121 3.30 2.80 10.14
C ASP A 121 3.98 3.96 10.88
N CYS A 122 3.88 5.19 10.34
CA CYS A 122 4.43 6.38 10.98
C CYS A 122 3.76 6.69 12.32
N LEU A 123 2.45 6.45 12.41
CA LEU A 123 1.69 6.71 13.63
C LEU A 123 2.04 5.72 14.74
N GLN A 124 2.32 4.48 14.38
CA GLN A 124 2.70 3.43 15.34
C GLN A 124 4.18 3.49 15.74
N SER A 125 5.07 3.96 14.86
CA SER A 125 6.53 3.93 15.09
C SER A 125 7.10 5.09 15.94
N GLN A 126 6.26 5.97 16.51
CA GLN A 126 6.62 7.07 17.42
C GLN A 126 7.94 7.79 17.06
N PRO A 127 7.97 8.49 15.92
CA PRO A 127 7.57 9.89 16.03
C PRO A 127 6.56 10.29 14.96
N TYR A 128 5.46 10.89 15.42
CA TYR A 128 4.28 11.37 14.68
C TYR A 128 4.54 12.26 13.43
N GLY A 129 5.79 12.62 13.15
CA GLY A 129 6.18 13.71 12.26
C GLY A 129 5.77 13.55 10.79
N LYS A 130 5.49 12.34 10.31
CA LYS A 130 5.12 12.10 8.89
C LYS A 130 3.70 11.59 8.66
N THR A 131 2.96 11.23 9.71
CA THR A 131 1.58 10.72 9.59
C THR A 131 0.68 11.69 8.84
N GLU A 132 0.74 12.98 9.19
CA GLU A 132 -0.08 14.02 8.55
C GLU A 132 0.23 14.18 7.06
N THR A 133 1.51 14.13 6.68
CA THR A 133 1.93 14.24 5.28
C THR A 133 1.31 13.14 4.44
N HIS A 134 1.43 11.88 4.87
CA HIS A 134 0.87 10.75 4.15
C HIS A 134 -0.66 10.78 4.10
N LEU A 135 -1.34 11.18 5.18
CA LEU A 135 -2.81 11.32 5.20
C LEU A 135 -3.30 12.43 4.26
N LYS A 136 -2.62 13.59 4.25
CA LYS A 136 -2.93 14.69 3.32
C LYS A 136 -2.69 14.26 1.87
N GLN A 137 -1.61 13.53 1.60
CA GLN A 137 -1.32 13.00 0.28
C GLN A 137 -2.40 12.01 -0.17
N ALA A 138 -2.79 11.05 0.67
CA ALA A 138 -3.88 10.12 0.37
C ALA A 138 -5.22 10.85 0.10
N ALA A 139 -5.54 11.88 0.89
CA ALA A 139 -6.74 12.71 0.68
C ALA A 139 -6.72 13.43 -0.68
N ALA A 140 -5.57 13.96 -1.08
CA ALA A 140 -5.39 14.66 -2.34
C ALA A 140 -5.42 13.71 -3.55
N MET A 141 -4.85 12.51 -3.42
CA MET A 141 -4.84 11.49 -4.49
C MET A 141 -6.24 10.96 -4.80
N CYS A 142 -7.08 10.77 -3.79
CA CYS A 142 -8.44 10.26 -3.94
C CYS A 142 -9.47 11.15 -3.24
N PRO A 143 -9.81 12.32 -3.80
CA PRO A 143 -10.69 13.29 -3.14
C PRO A 143 -12.11 12.77 -2.86
N VAL A 144 -12.52 11.65 -3.46
CA VAL A 144 -13.82 11.02 -3.20
C VAL A 144 -13.84 10.18 -1.92
N LYS A 145 -12.67 9.80 -1.38
CA LYS A 145 -12.54 8.96 -0.19
C LYS A 145 -12.68 9.82 1.06
N PHE A 146 -13.47 9.33 2.03
CA PHE A 146 -13.65 9.98 3.33
C PHE A 146 -12.59 9.55 4.35
N MET A 147 -12.03 8.34 4.18
CA MET A 147 -11.14 7.71 5.15
C MET A 147 -9.88 8.53 5.50
N PRO A 148 -9.14 9.13 4.54
CA PRO A 148 -7.93 9.88 4.90
C PRO A 148 -8.24 11.11 5.73
N LEU A 149 -9.32 11.84 5.38
CA LEU A 149 -9.76 13.00 6.15
C LEU A 149 -10.21 12.57 7.54
N TYR A 150 -10.96 11.47 7.65
CA TYR A 150 -11.39 10.95 8.95
C TYR A 150 -10.19 10.61 9.85
N ARG A 151 -9.21 9.86 9.33
CA ARG A 151 -7.96 9.53 10.05
C ARG A 151 -7.16 10.79 10.39
N LEU A 152 -7.19 11.82 9.55
CA LEU A 152 -6.52 13.09 9.80
C LEU A 152 -7.19 13.87 10.95
N ALA A 153 -8.53 13.90 11.01
CA ALA A 153 -9.26 14.48 12.14
C ALA A 153 -8.95 13.77 13.46
N GLU A 154 -8.92 12.43 13.45
CA GLU A 154 -8.52 11.63 14.61
C GLU A 154 -7.08 11.93 15.03
N PHE A 155 -6.16 11.97 14.06
CA PHE A 155 -4.76 12.32 14.32
C PHE A 155 -4.63 13.70 14.98
N TYR A 156 -5.31 14.71 14.44
CA TYR A 156 -5.36 16.05 15.06
C TYR A 156 -5.91 16.01 16.49
N LYS A 157 -7.02 15.29 16.73
CA LYS A 157 -7.62 15.16 18.07
C LYS A 157 -6.64 14.50 19.06
N THR A 158 -6.01 13.39 18.67
CA THR A 158 -5.05 12.66 19.52
C THR A 158 -3.76 13.44 19.80
N THR A 159 -3.41 14.39 18.93
CA THR A 159 -2.23 15.25 19.11
C THR A 159 -2.56 16.59 19.78
N GLY A 160 -3.78 16.75 20.31
CA GLY A 160 -4.24 17.97 20.99
C GLY A 160 -4.56 19.14 20.05
N ARG A 161 -4.53 18.94 18.73
CA ARG A 161 -4.76 19.97 17.72
C ARG A 161 -6.25 20.08 17.39
N ASN A 162 -7.05 20.38 18.42
CA ASN A 162 -8.52 20.33 18.35
C ASN A 162 -9.12 21.27 17.28
N GLY A 163 -8.54 22.46 17.10
CA GLY A 163 -8.97 23.39 16.05
C GLY A 163 -8.83 22.80 14.64
N GLU A 164 -7.71 22.13 14.36
CA GLU A 164 -7.50 21.44 13.08
C GLU A 164 -8.44 20.23 12.94
N ALA A 165 -8.65 19.47 14.02
CA ALA A 165 -9.61 18.36 14.02
C ALA A 165 -11.03 18.84 13.66
N ARG A 166 -11.50 19.94 14.24
CA ARG A 166 -12.80 20.54 13.93
C ARG A 166 -12.88 21.04 12.48
N LYS A 167 -11.83 21.68 11.95
CA LYS A 167 -11.78 22.08 10.53
C LYS A 167 -11.96 20.88 9.59
N ILE A 168 -11.25 19.78 9.86
CA ILE A 168 -11.40 18.56 9.05
C ILE A 168 -12.78 17.93 9.23
N ALA A 169 -13.33 17.93 10.45
CA ALA A 169 -14.67 17.44 10.71
C ALA A 169 -15.73 18.20 9.90
N GLN A 170 -15.63 19.54 9.85
CA GLN A 170 -16.49 20.39 9.03
C GLN A 170 -16.38 20.06 7.54
N ILE A 171 -15.15 19.89 7.03
CA ILE A 171 -14.91 19.47 5.64
C ILE A 171 -15.61 18.13 5.35
N ILE A 172 -15.53 17.16 6.26
CA ILE A 172 -16.13 15.84 6.09
C ILE A 172 -17.67 15.92 6.10
N THR A 173 -18.26 16.70 7.01
CA THR A 173 -19.72 16.83 7.11
C THR A 173 -20.31 17.46 5.86
N ASP A 174 -19.65 18.49 5.33
CA ASP A 174 -20.07 19.23 4.13
C ASP A 174 -19.81 18.46 2.84
N LYS A 175 -18.85 17.52 2.87
CA LYS A 175 -18.49 16.70 1.72
C LYS A 175 -19.70 15.92 1.20
N LYS A 176 -20.00 16.12 -0.09
CA LYS A 176 -21.03 15.35 -0.81
C LYS A 176 -20.66 13.86 -0.87
N ILE A 177 -21.62 13.00 -0.51
CA ILE A 177 -21.49 11.55 -0.64
C ILE A 177 -21.77 11.17 -2.10
N LYS A 178 -20.82 10.50 -2.75
CA LYS A 178 -21.00 9.97 -4.12
C LYS A 178 -21.61 8.57 -4.11
N ILE A 179 -21.09 7.70 -3.24
CA ILE A 179 -21.54 6.32 -3.09
C ILE A 179 -21.90 6.16 -1.61
N PRO A 180 -23.19 6.00 -1.26
CA PRO A 180 -23.60 5.76 0.11
C PRO A 180 -22.99 4.47 0.66
N SER A 181 -22.52 4.51 1.91
CA SER A 181 -22.11 3.31 2.63
C SER A 181 -22.28 3.50 4.14
N PRO A 182 -22.49 2.41 4.91
CA PRO A 182 -22.59 2.49 6.37
C PRO A 182 -21.36 3.15 7.01
N ILE A 183 -20.17 2.89 6.46
CA ILE A 183 -18.91 3.47 6.92
C ILE A 183 -18.90 5.00 6.76
N ILE A 184 -19.37 5.51 5.61
CA ILE A 184 -19.43 6.96 5.38
C ILE A 184 -20.42 7.63 6.33
N ASN A 185 -21.57 6.99 6.59
CA ASN A 185 -22.55 7.51 7.56
C ASN A 185 -21.96 7.54 8.98
N SER A 186 -21.27 6.47 9.40
CA SER A 186 -20.56 6.42 10.68
C SER A 186 -19.51 7.53 10.80
N ILE A 187 -18.71 7.75 9.75
CA ILE A 187 -17.72 8.83 9.70
C ILE A 187 -18.42 10.19 9.87
N LYS A 188 -19.51 10.46 9.13
CA LYS A 188 -20.23 11.74 9.25
C LYS A 188 -20.79 11.95 10.65
N ASN A 189 -21.42 10.94 11.24
CA ASN A 189 -21.99 11.03 12.59
C ASN A 189 -20.91 11.34 13.63
N LYS A 190 -19.74 10.67 13.53
CA LYS A 190 -18.61 10.96 14.43
C LYS A 190 -18.07 12.38 14.27
N MET A 191 -18.00 12.88 13.05
CA MET A 191 -17.55 14.25 12.81
C MET A 191 -18.56 15.28 13.31
N GLN A 192 -19.87 15.03 13.16
CA GLN A 192 -20.91 15.87 13.77
C GLN A 192 -20.80 15.88 15.30
N ASN A 193 -20.59 14.71 15.93
CA ASN A 193 -20.38 14.63 17.36
C ASN A 193 -19.15 15.43 17.80
N LEU A 194 -18.04 15.33 17.05
CA LEU A 194 -16.83 16.11 17.31
C LEU A 194 -17.11 17.62 17.22
N LEU A 195 -17.91 18.08 16.26
CA LEU A 195 -18.29 19.49 16.14
C LEU A 195 -19.19 19.97 17.30
N ASN A 196 -20.03 19.09 17.84
CA ASN A 196 -20.94 19.39 18.95
C ASN A 196 -20.28 19.29 20.34
N GLU A 197 -19.09 18.68 20.44
CA GLU A 197 -18.31 18.67 21.69
C GLU A 197 -18.00 20.13 22.09
N PRO A 198 -18.26 20.54 23.35
CA PRO A 198 -17.94 21.88 23.81
C PRO A 198 -16.43 22.14 23.70
N ASP A 199 -16.03 23.38 23.46
CA ASP A 199 -14.61 23.75 23.47
C ASP A 199 -14.04 23.50 24.85
N SER A 200 -13.26 22.43 24.99
CA SER A 200 -12.48 22.20 26.19
C SER A 200 -11.43 23.31 26.27
N VAL A 201 -11.71 24.33 27.07
CA VAL A 201 -10.73 25.35 27.48
C VAL A 201 -9.67 24.66 28.33
N ASN A 202 -8.72 23.97 27.68
CA ASN A 202 -7.46 23.57 28.30
C ASN A 202 -6.42 23.22 27.22
N ASP A 203 -5.99 24.22 26.45
CA ASP A 203 -4.77 24.17 25.64
C ASP A 203 -3.53 24.27 26.55
N SER A 204 -3.32 23.23 27.37
CA SER A 204 -2.00 22.96 27.94
C SER A 204 -1.44 21.76 27.20
N PRO A 205 -0.20 21.81 26.66
CA PRO A 205 0.43 20.65 26.07
C PRO A 205 0.62 19.61 27.19
N GLN A 206 -0.29 18.64 27.29
CA GLN A 206 -0.03 17.45 28.07
C GLN A 206 1.09 16.70 27.37
N ARG A 207 2.31 16.92 27.90
CA ARG A 207 3.49 16.12 27.63
C ARG A 207 3.06 14.67 27.80
N ILE A 208 3.04 13.89 26.71
CA ILE A 208 2.65 12.48 26.71
C ILE A 208 3.64 11.75 27.64
N THR A 209 3.30 11.65 28.92
CA THR A 209 3.89 10.66 29.81
C THR A 209 3.32 9.33 29.36
N SER A 210 4.19 8.49 28.83
CA SER A 210 3.95 7.11 28.43
C SER A 210 3.36 6.32 29.59
N ASP A 211 2.05 6.41 29.77
CA ASP A 211 1.26 5.40 30.44
C ASP A 211 -0.20 5.61 30.06
N LYS A 212 -0.77 4.66 29.31
CA LYS A 212 -2.20 4.26 29.29
C LYS A 212 -2.61 3.51 28.01
N THR A 213 -2.93 2.24 28.23
CA THR A 213 -4.08 1.51 27.66
C THR A 213 -4.33 1.61 26.16
N THR A 214 -3.82 0.60 25.46
CA THR A 214 -3.99 0.16 24.07
C THR A 214 -5.43 -0.01 23.55
N THR A 215 -6.49 0.37 24.28
CA THR A 215 -7.82 -0.23 24.04
C THR A 215 -8.72 0.52 23.04
N SER A 216 -8.35 1.68 22.48
CA SER A 216 -9.21 2.37 21.48
C SER A 216 -8.65 2.41 20.06
N TYR A 217 -7.37 2.10 19.84
CA TYR A 217 -6.76 2.22 18.52
C TYR A 217 -7.08 1.02 17.60
N PHE A 218 -7.52 -0.10 18.19
CA PHE A 218 -7.62 -1.40 17.54
C PHE A 218 -8.91 -1.61 16.70
N SER A 219 -9.95 -0.80 16.89
CA SER A 219 -11.28 -1.08 16.33
C SER A 219 -11.41 -0.92 14.81
N TRP A 220 -10.59 -0.09 14.14
CA TRP A 220 -10.76 0.19 12.71
C TRP A 220 -9.86 -0.65 11.80
N GLN A 221 -8.68 -1.04 12.29
CA GLN A 221 -7.80 -2.00 11.60
C GLN A 221 -8.55 -3.32 11.36
N GLU A 222 -9.39 -3.72 12.31
CA GLU A 222 -10.22 -4.94 12.22
C GLU A 222 -11.27 -4.94 11.10
N HIS A 223 -11.74 -3.78 10.62
CA HIS A 223 -12.83 -3.73 9.64
C HIS A 223 -12.39 -3.31 8.22
N LEU A 224 -11.27 -2.61 8.06
CA LEU A 224 -10.86 -2.07 6.77
C LEU A 224 -9.65 -2.77 6.15
N LEU A 225 -8.75 -3.29 6.99
CA LEU A 225 -7.60 -4.10 6.54
C LEU A 225 -7.95 -5.59 6.50
N LYS A 226 -8.85 -6.06 7.37
CA LYS A 226 -9.27 -7.46 7.42
C LYS A 226 -10.18 -7.88 6.26
N ASP A 227 -11.08 -6.97 5.84
CA ASP A 227 -12.14 -7.31 4.87
C ASP A 227 -11.80 -6.95 3.42
N ARG A 228 -10.63 -6.34 3.17
CA ARG A 228 -10.18 -6.03 1.81
C ARG A 228 -8.98 -6.90 1.48
N PRO A 229 -9.07 -7.83 0.50
CA PRO A 229 -7.89 -8.53 0.02
C PRO A 229 -6.86 -7.47 -0.43
N PRO A 230 -5.57 -7.60 -0.06
CA PRO A 230 -4.52 -6.74 -0.57
C PRO A 230 -4.69 -6.60 -2.08
N ARG A 231 -4.58 -5.37 -2.59
CA ARG A 231 -4.71 -5.09 -4.03
C ARG A 231 -3.84 -6.00 -4.89
N ALA A 232 -2.73 -6.45 -4.32
CA ALA A 232 -1.80 -7.40 -4.90
C ALA A 232 -2.39 -8.80 -5.20
N LEU A 233 -3.53 -9.15 -4.63
CA LEU A 233 -4.27 -10.39 -4.86
C LEU A 233 -5.52 -10.21 -5.72
N LEU A 234 -5.80 -8.98 -6.16
CA LEU A 234 -6.87 -8.74 -7.12
C LEU A 234 -6.37 -9.09 -8.52
N PRO A 235 -7.18 -9.77 -9.36
CA PRO A 235 -6.82 -9.96 -10.76
C PRO A 235 -6.65 -8.60 -11.44
N THR A 236 -5.51 -8.40 -12.09
CA THR A 236 -5.18 -7.23 -12.92
C THR A 236 -5.94 -7.26 -14.24
#